data_AF-A0A354H1S7-F1
#
_entry.id   AF-A0A354H1S7-F1
#
_cell.length_a   1.000
_cell.length_b   1.000
_cell.length_c   1.000
_cell.angle_alpha   90.00
_cell.angle_beta   90.00
_cell.angle_gamma   90.00
#
_symmetry.space_group_name_H-M   'P 1'
#
loop_
_entity.id
_entity.type
_entity.pdbx_description
1 polymer ?
#
loop_
_entity_poly.entity_id
_entity_poly.type
_entity_poly.pdbx_seq_one_letter_code
_entity_poly.pdbx_strand_id
1 'polypeptide(L)'
;KILTKRYGRVYVNIGEPMIMKDYLEAQEKPIEQMTLEERQSLYRKIGYEIVLEINKVAVVTPFSLVATVILSHYRRGMSHSELLEILDEFFEYLSMKKVKFAETFTNREKAINDAINIFVQEGFISKIEAEEDEAEEIQEVVYSLKEEKRINLEYYKNNILHFFIPLCFVATSIVKNNEDLISLQRIMSDYKFLKKLLWNEFIFDEHKDDAEDVNEVLTYLHDRKMITSVERDGQIYLEIKGKGNKKLKPFADLIHNYLESSWIVIRSCLYLKKNPLAKKDWLKKIMALGDRMYKKGEVLRPEAISQPNYLNVIIFLEDAKLITAIKDEKIDKKEVSYTLTENRAEMEVLRRRLFKLL
;
A
#
# COMPACT_ATOMS: atom_id res chain seq x y z
N LYS A 1 -2.79 29.76 -20.57
CA LYS A 1 -3.77 28.82 -21.16
C LYS A 1 -3.88 27.53 -20.32
N ILE A 2 -4.15 27.61 -19.00
CA ILE A 2 -4.39 26.43 -18.15
C ILE A 2 -5.89 26.09 -18.17
N LEU A 3 -6.75 27.11 -18.11
CA LEU A 3 -8.22 26.97 -18.12
C LEU A 3 -8.81 26.42 -19.44
N THR A 4 -8.02 26.37 -20.52
CA THR A 4 -8.45 25.84 -21.82
C THR A 4 -8.06 24.39 -22.04
N LYS A 5 -7.24 23.81 -21.16
CA LYS A 5 -6.84 22.40 -21.23
C LYS A 5 -7.89 21.56 -20.49
N ARG A 6 -8.39 20.50 -21.13
CA ARG A 6 -9.31 19.53 -20.51
C ARG A 6 -8.50 18.50 -19.74
N TYR A 7 -8.40 18.65 -18.42
CA TYR A 7 -7.67 17.74 -17.53
C TYR A 7 -8.52 16.58 -16.98
N GLY A 8 -9.69 16.33 -17.58
CA GLY A 8 -10.66 15.33 -17.12
C GLY A 8 -11.86 15.93 -16.40
N ARG A 9 -12.56 15.10 -15.62
CA ARG A 9 -13.73 15.46 -14.82
C ARG A 9 -13.38 15.36 -13.33
N VAL A 10 -13.91 16.27 -12.52
CA VAL A 10 -13.82 16.21 -11.07
C VAL A 10 -15.03 15.44 -10.55
N TYR A 11 -14.78 14.46 -9.67
CA TYR A 11 -15.82 13.67 -9.01
C TYR A 11 -15.90 14.10 -7.55
N VAL A 12 -17.10 14.45 -7.08
CA VAL A 12 -17.38 14.78 -5.69
C VAL A 12 -18.53 13.92 -5.22
N ASN A 13 -18.30 13.10 -4.21
CA ASN A 13 -19.31 12.33 -3.52
C ASN A 13 -19.35 12.77 -2.06
N ILE A 14 -20.54 12.70 -1.47
CA ILE A 14 -20.75 12.98 -0.05
C ILE A 14 -21.12 11.65 0.60
N GLY A 15 -20.36 11.28 1.65
CA GLY A 15 -20.66 10.12 2.49
C GLY A 15 -21.78 10.41 3.48
N GLU A 16 -22.13 9.43 4.30
CA GLU A 16 -23.13 9.64 5.35
C GLU A 16 -22.61 10.67 6.37
N PRO A 17 -23.40 11.70 6.72
CA PRO A 17 -22.95 12.72 7.66
C PRO A 17 -22.88 12.17 9.08
N MET A 18 -21.79 12.47 9.78
CA MET A 18 -21.67 12.22 11.22
C MET A 18 -22.39 13.31 12.01
N ILE A 19 -23.49 12.93 12.69
CA ILE A 19 -24.20 13.85 13.59
C ILE A 19 -23.48 13.88 14.93
N MET A 20 -22.70 14.95 15.16
CA MET A 20 -21.83 15.07 16.35
C MET A 20 -22.57 14.96 17.68
N LYS A 21 -23.83 15.42 17.75
CA LYS A 21 -24.64 15.30 18.96
C LYS A 21 -24.85 13.83 19.32
N ASP A 22 -25.41 13.06 18.39
CA ASP A 22 -25.71 11.64 18.56
C ASP A 22 -24.42 10.84 18.83
N TYR A 23 -23.33 11.18 18.12
CA TYR A 23 -22.03 10.53 18.30
C TYR A 23 -21.45 10.74 19.71
N LEU A 24 -21.59 11.95 20.28
CA LEU A 24 -21.12 12.26 21.63
C LEU A 24 -22.03 11.64 22.71
N GLU A 25 -23.35 11.60 22.49
CA GLU A 25 -24.30 10.94 23.39
C GLU A 25 -24.09 9.42 23.47
N ALA A 26 -23.56 8.81 22.39
CA ALA A 26 -23.23 7.38 22.34
C ALA A 26 -21.92 7.01 23.08
N GLN A 27 -21.12 7.98 23.54
CA GLN A 27 -19.89 7.68 24.27
C GLN A 27 -20.20 7.28 25.72
N GLU A 28 -19.43 6.35 26.28
CA GLU A 28 -19.61 5.89 27.67
C GLU A 28 -19.45 7.00 28.70
N LYS A 29 -18.71 8.06 28.36
CA LYS A 29 -18.35 9.16 29.25
C LYS A 29 -18.64 10.50 28.57
N PRO A 30 -19.35 11.45 29.23
CA PRO A 30 -19.54 12.78 28.70
C PRO A 30 -18.21 13.51 28.46
N ILE A 31 -18.12 14.28 27.36
CA ILE A 31 -16.87 14.95 26.95
C ILE A 31 -16.33 15.90 28.04
N GLU A 32 -17.21 16.52 28.82
CA GLU A 32 -16.87 17.41 29.93
C GLU A 32 -16.10 16.68 31.04
N GLN A 33 -16.39 15.39 31.23
CA GLN A 33 -15.77 14.55 32.25
C GLN A 33 -14.50 13.87 31.75
N MET A 34 -14.24 13.90 30.44
CA MET A 34 -13.06 13.28 29.85
C MET A 34 -11.77 14.03 30.21
N THR A 35 -10.70 13.28 30.48
CA THR A 35 -9.34 13.79 30.57
C THR A 35 -8.84 14.28 29.21
N LEU A 36 -7.71 15.00 29.19
CA LEU A 36 -7.10 15.44 27.94
C LEU A 36 -6.75 14.26 27.02
N GLU A 37 -6.26 13.16 27.57
CA GLU A 37 -5.86 11.97 26.82
C GLU A 37 -7.07 11.24 26.23
N GLU A 38 -8.15 11.09 27.02
CA GLU A 38 -9.42 10.52 26.56
C GLU A 38 -10.00 11.35 25.40
N ARG A 39 -10.00 12.69 25.51
CA ARG A 39 -10.45 13.58 24.43
C ARG A 39 -9.59 13.46 23.17
N GLN A 40 -8.27 13.42 23.32
CA GLN A 40 -7.37 13.24 22.17
C GLN A 40 -7.59 11.88 21.48
N SER A 41 -7.87 10.83 22.24
CA SER A 41 -8.23 9.52 21.69
C SER A 41 -9.55 9.59 20.92
N LEU A 42 -10.58 10.23 21.50
CA LEU A 42 -11.87 10.46 20.85
C LEU A 42 -11.72 11.22 19.53
N TYR A 43 -10.92 12.29 19.50
CA TYR A 43 -10.68 13.07 18.28
C TYR A 43 -9.98 12.26 17.19
N ARG A 44 -9.01 11.40 17.57
CA ARG A 44 -8.38 10.47 16.62
C ARG A 44 -9.40 9.48 16.07
N LYS A 45 -10.24 8.90 16.92
CA LYS A 45 -11.32 7.98 16.52
C LYS A 45 -12.26 8.63 15.51
N ILE A 46 -12.75 9.84 15.81
CA ILE A 46 -13.58 10.63 14.87
C ILE A 46 -12.86 10.82 13.54
N GLY A 47 -11.58 11.20 13.58
CA GLY A 47 -10.77 11.37 12.37
C GLY A 47 -10.69 10.08 11.53
N TYR A 48 -10.47 8.93 12.15
CA TYR A 48 -10.43 7.64 11.46
C TYR A 48 -11.78 7.26 10.84
N GLU A 49 -12.88 7.43 11.56
CA GLU A 49 -14.22 7.15 11.05
C GLU A 49 -14.58 8.06 9.86
N ILE A 50 -14.24 9.34 9.92
CA ILE A 50 -14.43 10.26 8.78
C ILE A 50 -13.63 9.78 7.55
N VAL A 51 -12.38 9.36 7.73
CA VAL A 51 -11.58 8.84 6.60
C VAL A 51 -12.14 7.53 6.07
N LEU A 52 -12.67 6.65 6.93
CA LEU A 52 -13.36 5.44 6.48
C LEU A 52 -14.60 5.76 5.63
N GLU A 53 -15.41 6.74 6.02
CA GLU A 53 -16.55 7.18 5.22
C GLU A 53 -16.13 7.81 3.87
N ILE A 54 -15.06 8.61 3.85
CA ILE A 54 -14.47 9.13 2.60
C ILE A 54 -14.03 7.97 1.70
N ASN A 55 -13.34 6.98 2.25
CA ASN A 55 -12.84 5.83 1.51
C ASN A 55 -13.98 4.99 0.89
N LYS A 56 -15.11 4.85 1.59
CA LYS A 56 -16.31 4.15 1.09
C LYS A 56 -16.92 4.83 -0.14
N VAL A 57 -16.88 6.16 -0.21
CA VAL A 57 -17.47 6.93 -1.32
C VAL A 57 -16.45 7.37 -2.38
N ALA A 58 -15.18 6.99 -2.25
CA ALA A 58 -14.14 7.29 -3.21
C ALA A 58 -14.46 6.72 -4.60
N VAL A 59 -14.15 7.49 -5.65
CA VAL A 59 -14.40 7.11 -7.04
C VAL A 59 -13.12 6.62 -7.69
N VAL A 60 -13.16 5.41 -8.24
CA VAL A 60 -12.10 4.90 -9.11
C VAL A 60 -12.18 5.63 -10.44
N THR A 61 -11.12 6.34 -10.81
CA THR A 61 -10.98 7.03 -12.09
C THR A 61 -10.06 6.25 -13.05
N PRO A 62 -10.13 6.50 -14.37
CA PRO A 62 -9.17 5.93 -15.32
C PRO A 62 -7.72 6.28 -14.98
N PHE A 63 -7.46 7.52 -14.54
CA PHE A 63 -6.12 7.97 -14.15
C PHE A 63 -5.58 7.22 -12.93
N SER A 64 -6.38 7.09 -11.87
CA SER A 64 -5.98 6.32 -10.69
C SER A 64 -5.74 4.86 -11.03
N LEU A 65 -6.59 4.25 -11.87
CA LEU A 65 -6.44 2.85 -12.24
C LEU A 65 -5.19 2.60 -13.10
N VAL A 66 -4.96 3.41 -14.14
CA VAL A 66 -3.78 3.32 -15.00
C VAL A 66 -2.49 3.61 -14.21
N ALA A 67 -2.47 4.62 -13.34
CA ALA A 67 -1.33 4.89 -12.47
C ALA A 67 -1.01 3.70 -11.53
N THR A 68 -2.05 3.08 -10.97
CA THR A 68 -1.91 1.92 -10.08
C THR A 68 -1.30 0.72 -10.82
N VAL A 69 -1.73 0.46 -12.06
CA VAL A 69 -1.15 -0.62 -12.88
C VAL A 69 0.30 -0.33 -13.28
N ILE A 70 0.59 0.89 -13.73
CA ILE A 70 1.96 1.30 -14.10
C ILE A 70 2.92 1.18 -12.91
N LEU A 71 2.45 1.40 -11.68
CA LEU A 71 3.24 1.28 -10.45
C LEU A 71 3.24 -0.14 -9.85
N SER A 72 2.51 -1.09 -10.45
CA SER A 72 2.43 -2.48 -9.99
C SER A 72 3.66 -3.32 -10.35
N HIS A 73 4.74 -2.72 -10.85
CA HIS A 73 6.04 -3.36 -11.05
C HIS A 73 7.19 -2.36 -10.91
N TYR A 74 8.42 -2.87 -10.89
CA TYR A 74 9.67 -2.09 -10.89
C TYR A 74 10.49 -2.26 -12.18
N ARG A 75 10.01 -3.05 -13.16
CA ARG A 75 10.65 -3.20 -14.47
C ARG A 75 10.72 -1.87 -15.24
N ARG A 76 11.67 -1.78 -16.17
CA ARG A 76 11.91 -0.59 -17.03
C ARG A 76 10.73 -0.24 -17.92
N GLY A 77 9.94 -1.23 -18.32
CA GLY A 77 8.75 -1.02 -19.12
C GLY A 77 7.77 -2.18 -19.00
N MET A 78 6.60 -1.97 -19.59
CA MET A 78 5.49 -2.89 -19.67
C MET A 78 4.91 -2.80 -21.07
N SER A 79 4.62 -3.94 -21.71
CA SER A 79 3.96 -3.91 -23.01
C SER A 79 2.49 -3.51 -22.89
N HIS A 80 1.91 -3.02 -23.98
CA HIS A 80 0.51 -2.63 -24.01
C HIS A 80 -0.43 -3.80 -23.69
N SER A 81 -0.13 -4.99 -24.20
CA SER A 81 -0.89 -6.23 -23.91
C SER A 81 -0.85 -6.56 -22.41
N GLU A 82 0.34 -6.56 -21.80
CA GLU A 82 0.51 -6.81 -20.37
C GLU A 82 -0.21 -5.75 -19.52
N LEU A 83 -0.16 -4.48 -19.94
CA LEU A 83 -0.85 -3.38 -19.25
C LEU A 83 -2.36 -3.57 -19.25
N LEU A 84 -2.94 -3.95 -20.38
CA LEU A 84 -4.38 -4.24 -20.47
C LEU A 84 -4.76 -5.47 -19.63
N GLU A 85 -3.95 -6.52 -19.63
CA GLU A 85 -4.22 -7.71 -18.81
C GLU A 85 -4.25 -7.40 -17.31
N ILE A 86 -3.32 -6.57 -16.82
CA ILE A 86 -3.28 -6.20 -15.40
C ILE A 86 -4.43 -5.22 -15.07
N LEU A 87 -4.74 -4.29 -15.97
CA LEU A 87 -5.91 -3.40 -15.83
C LEU A 87 -7.20 -4.19 -15.69
N ASP A 88 -7.39 -5.21 -16.51
CA ASP A 88 -8.57 -6.07 -16.42
C ASP A 88 -8.62 -6.79 -15.08
N GLU A 89 -7.52 -7.39 -14.59
CA GLU A 89 -7.53 -8.05 -13.26
C GLU A 89 -7.81 -7.07 -12.11
N PHE A 90 -7.28 -5.84 -12.16
CA PHE A 90 -7.54 -4.83 -11.14
C PHE A 90 -9.00 -4.35 -11.20
N PHE A 91 -9.53 -4.15 -12.40
CA PHE A 91 -10.92 -3.76 -12.62
C PHE A 91 -11.89 -4.83 -12.13
N GLU A 92 -11.60 -6.11 -12.39
CA GLU A 92 -12.42 -7.24 -11.94
C GLU A 92 -12.49 -7.32 -10.41
N TYR A 93 -11.36 -7.17 -9.72
CA TYR A 93 -11.35 -7.15 -8.25
C TYR A 93 -12.11 -5.95 -7.68
N LEU A 94 -11.91 -4.76 -8.24
CA LEU A 94 -12.64 -3.55 -7.85
C LEU A 94 -14.15 -3.69 -8.10
N SER A 95 -14.54 -4.33 -9.20
CA SER A 95 -15.94 -4.62 -9.51
C SER A 95 -16.57 -5.59 -8.51
N MET A 96 -15.83 -6.63 -8.10
CA MET A 96 -16.26 -7.53 -7.03
C MET A 96 -16.48 -6.78 -5.71
N LYS A 97 -15.58 -5.83 -5.37
CA LYS A 97 -15.71 -4.93 -4.22
C LYS A 97 -16.86 -3.91 -4.34
N LYS A 98 -17.56 -3.86 -5.47
CA LYS A 98 -18.68 -2.95 -5.75
C LYS A 98 -18.32 -1.48 -5.52
N VAL A 99 -17.08 -1.09 -5.83
CA VAL A 99 -16.62 0.29 -5.71
C VAL A 99 -17.29 1.19 -6.74
N LYS A 100 -17.33 2.50 -6.46
CA LYS A 100 -17.86 3.48 -7.41
C LYS A 100 -16.84 3.75 -8.50
N PHE A 101 -17.19 3.47 -9.75
CA PHE A 101 -16.40 3.86 -10.92
C PHE A 101 -16.86 5.20 -11.46
N ALA A 102 -15.91 5.98 -11.98
CA ALA A 102 -16.18 7.18 -12.76
C ALA A 102 -17.08 6.87 -13.96
N GLU A 103 -18.06 7.75 -14.27
CA GLU A 103 -19.00 7.57 -15.39
C GLU A 103 -18.31 7.33 -16.74
N THR A 104 -17.09 7.84 -16.91
CA THR A 104 -16.26 7.63 -18.12
C THR A 104 -16.01 6.15 -18.41
N PHE A 105 -16.08 5.26 -17.42
CA PHE A 105 -15.96 3.82 -17.62
C PHE A 105 -17.12 3.19 -18.40
N THR A 106 -18.20 3.94 -18.72
CA THR A 106 -19.23 3.52 -19.68
C THR A 106 -18.61 3.09 -21.02
N ASN A 107 -17.52 3.75 -21.45
CA ASN A 107 -16.64 3.25 -22.49
C ASN A 107 -15.24 3.03 -21.90
N ARG A 108 -15.06 1.87 -21.25
CA ARG A 108 -13.83 1.51 -20.51
C ARG A 108 -12.59 1.63 -21.37
N GLU A 109 -12.59 1.01 -22.55
CA GLU A 109 -11.44 0.96 -23.44
C GLU A 109 -10.98 2.37 -23.84
N LYS A 110 -11.92 3.22 -24.26
CA LYS A 110 -11.63 4.61 -24.59
C LYS A 110 -11.09 5.37 -23.37
N ALA A 111 -11.71 5.21 -22.20
CA ALA A 111 -11.31 5.92 -20.99
C ALA A 111 -9.89 5.56 -20.54
N ILE A 112 -9.51 4.29 -20.64
CA ILE A 112 -8.16 3.80 -20.37
C ILE A 112 -7.16 4.39 -21.38
N ASN A 113 -7.46 4.28 -22.69
CA ASN A 113 -6.59 4.80 -23.73
C ASN A 113 -6.39 6.32 -23.63
N ASP A 114 -7.45 7.08 -23.32
CA ASP A 114 -7.37 8.52 -23.09
C ASP A 114 -6.46 8.85 -21.88
N ALA A 115 -6.56 8.10 -20.78
CA ALA A 115 -5.70 8.30 -19.61
C ALA A 115 -4.23 7.98 -19.90
N ILE A 116 -3.95 6.88 -20.60
CA ILE A 116 -2.60 6.52 -21.05
C ILE A 116 -2.03 7.63 -21.94
N ASN A 117 -2.78 8.08 -22.94
CA ASN A 117 -2.36 9.13 -23.85
C ASN A 117 -2.05 10.45 -23.13
N ILE A 118 -2.84 10.81 -22.11
CA ILE A 118 -2.57 12.00 -21.30
C ILE A 118 -1.29 11.82 -20.46
N PHE A 119 -1.07 10.64 -19.86
CA PHE A 119 0.19 10.38 -19.16
C PHE A 119 1.42 10.43 -20.10
N VAL A 120 1.28 10.00 -21.35
CA VAL A 120 2.33 10.15 -22.38
C VAL A 120 2.55 11.62 -22.71
N GLN A 121 1.48 12.36 -23.01
CA GLN A 121 1.55 13.78 -23.42
C GLN A 121 2.13 14.68 -22.34
N GLU A 122 1.80 14.43 -21.07
CA GLU A 122 2.34 15.19 -19.93
C GLU A 122 3.72 14.64 -19.47
N GLY A 123 4.25 13.62 -20.15
CA GLY A 123 5.60 13.11 -19.98
C GLY A 123 5.82 12.28 -18.71
N PHE A 124 4.76 11.73 -18.11
CA PHE A 124 4.84 10.78 -17.00
C PHE A 124 5.40 9.43 -17.47
N ILE A 125 4.91 8.96 -18.63
CA ILE A 125 5.38 7.73 -19.27
C ILE A 125 5.88 8.03 -20.69
N SER A 126 6.86 7.29 -21.16
CA SER A 126 7.24 7.26 -22.58
C SER A 126 6.57 6.07 -23.26
N LYS A 127 6.09 6.30 -24.49
CA LYS A 127 5.61 5.26 -25.40
C LYS A 127 6.71 4.97 -26.41
N ILE A 128 7.13 3.72 -26.49
CA ILE A 128 8.09 3.22 -27.47
C ILE A 128 7.28 2.34 -28.42
N GLU A 129 7.32 2.68 -29.70
CA GLU A 129 6.66 1.93 -30.78
C GLU A 129 7.74 1.35 -31.68
N ALA A 130 7.51 0.14 -32.20
CA ALA A 130 8.32 -0.44 -33.24
C ALA A 130 8.26 0.40 -34.52
N GLU A 131 9.32 0.37 -35.33
CA GLU A 131 9.33 1.03 -36.64
C GLU A 131 8.34 0.33 -37.59
N GLU A 132 7.72 1.08 -38.50
CA GLU A 132 6.67 0.57 -39.41
C GLU A 132 7.15 -0.57 -40.32
N ASP A 133 8.46 -0.67 -40.56
CA ASP A 133 9.11 -1.69 -41.39
C ASP A 133 9.52 -2.96 -40.61
N GLU A 134 9.30 -3.01 -39.28
CA GLU A 134 9.57 -4.20 -38.48
C GLU A 134 8.48 -5.26 -38.66
N ALA A 135 8.88 -6.55 -38.58
CA ALA A 135 7.95 -7.67 -38.69
C ALA A 135 6.82 -7.57 -37.65
N GLU A 136 5.59 -7.97 -38.00
CA GLU A 136 4.42 -7.92 -37.11
C GLU A 136 4.66 -8.57 -35.73
N GLU A 137 5.51 -9.60 -35.66
CA GLU A 137 5.89 -10.27 -34.40
C GLU A 137 6.74 -9.41 -33.45
N ILE A 138 7.33 -8.31 -33.94
CA ILE A 138 8.20 -7.37 -33.20
C ILE A 138 7.47 -6.03 -32.96
N GLN A 139 6.31 -5.83 -33.59
CA GLN A 139 5.48 -4.64 -33.42
C GLN A 139 4.75 -4.62 -32.05
N GLU A 140 5.50 -4.41 -30.97
CA GLU A 140 4.96 -4.27 -29.62
C GLU A 140 5.11 -2.83 -29.10
N VAL A 141 4.02 -2.26 -28.59
CA VAL A 141 4.05 -0.97 -27.90
C VAL A 141 4.50 -1.18 -26.46
N VAL A 142 5.57 -0.51 -26.06
CA VAL A 142 6.11 -0.58 -24.70
C VAL A 142 5.97 0.78 -24.00
N TYR A 143 5.37 0.78 -22.82
CA TYR A 143 5.33 1.93 -21.94
C TYR A 143 6.46 1.85 -20.92
N SER A 144 7.18 2.95 -20.74
CA SER A 144 8.22 3.08 -19.72
C SER A 144 7.93 4.26 -18.80
N LEU A 145 8.05 4.04 -17.50
CA LEU A 145 7.83 5.06 -16.48
C LEU A 145 9.15 5.75 -16.13
N LYS A 146 9.17 7.07 -16.23
CA LYS A 146 10.33 7.87 -15.80
C LYS A 146 10.43 7.86 -14.28
N GLU A 147 11.62 7.57 -13.74
CA GLU A 147 11.83 7.43 -12.29
C GLU A 147 11.42 8.70 -11.53
N GLU A 148 11.77 9.88 -12.03
CA GLU A 148 11.46 11.16 -11.42
C GLU A 148 9.96 11.50 -11.39
N LYS A 149 9.14 10.77 -12.15
CA LYS A 149 7.69 10.95 -12.24
C LYS A 149 6.91 9.91 -11.43
N ARG A 150 7.58 8.89 -10.87
CA ARG A 150 6.94 7.85 -10.04
C ARG A 150 6.15 8.43 -8.87
N ILE A 151 6.75 9.37 -8.12
CA ILE A 151 6.10 10.01 -6.96
C ILE A 151 4.81 10.73 -7.36
N ASN A 152 4.73 11.30 -8.56
CA ASN A 152 3.50 11.93 -9.04
C ASN A 152 2.40 10.90 -9.32
N LEU A 153 2.74 9.72 -9.85
CA LEU A 153 1.78 8.63 -10.05
C LEU A 153 1.34 7.98 -8.73
N GLU A 154 2.19 7.98 -7.70
CA GLU A 154 1.83 7.50 -6.36
C GLU A 154 0.62 8.28 -5.79
N TYR A 155 0.52 9.58 -6.07
CA TYR A 155 -0.65 10.37 -5.70
C TYR A 155 -1.95 9.83 -6.31
N TYR A 156 -1.92 9.45 -7.60
CA TYR A 156 -3.09 8.87 -8.27
C TYR A 156 -3.40 7.45 -7.77
N LYS A 157 -2.35 6.64 -7.50
CA LYS A 157 -2.48 5.29 -6.93
C LYS A 157 -3.14 5.34 -5.54
N ASN A 158 -2.70 6.28 -4.69
CA ASN A 158 -3.18 6.39 -3.31
C ASN A 158 -4.69 6.66 -3.21
N ASN A 159 -5.32 7.20 -4.25
CA ASN A 159 -6.78 7.42 -4.27
C ASN A 159 -7.60 6.13 -4.30
N ILE A 160 -7.00 5.00 -4.69
CA ILE A 160 -7.72 3.71 -4.82
C ILE A 160 -7.00 2.54 -4.12
N LEU A 161 -5.78 2.76 -3.60
CA LEU A 161 -4.96 1.71 -3.00
C LEU A 161 -5.65 1.03 -1.82
N HIS A 162 -6.43 1.77 -1.03
CA HIS A 162 -7.15 1.24 0.15
C HIS A 162 -8.11 0.10 -0.20
N PHE A 163 -8.70 0.10 -1.40
CA PHE A 163 -9.57 -1.00 -1.84
C PHE A 163 -8.81 -2.33 -2.04
N PHE A 164 -7.52 -2.24 -2.37
CA PHE A 164 -6.68 -3.40 -2.66
C PHE A 164 -5.99 -4.00 -1.44
N ILE A 165 -5.92 -3.29 -0.31
CA ILE A 165 -5.09 -3.70 0.84
C ILE A 165 -5.31 -5.15 1.29
N PRO A 166 -6.56 -5.64 1.49
CA PRO A 166 -6.76 -7.04 1.87
C PRO A 166 -6.18 -8.02 0.85
N LEU A 167 -6.41 -7.78 -0.45
CA LEU A 167 -5.87 -8.61 -1.52
C LEU A 167 -4.34 -8.49 -1.61
N CYS A 168 -3.76 -7.30 -1.43
CA CYS A 168 -2.31 -7.10 -1.40
C CYS A 168 -1.65 -7.95 -0.31
N PHE A 169 -2.25 -8.06 0.88
CA PHE A 169 -1.69 -8.84 1.98
C PHE A 169 -1.71 -10.34 1.68
N VAL A 170 -2.85 -10.85 1.22
CA VAL A 170 -2.97 -12.26 0.82
C VAL A 170 -2.05 -12.57 -0.37
N ALA A 171 -2.03 -11.71 -1.39
CA ALA A 171 -1.16 -11.85 -2.56
C ALA A 171 0.31 -11.86 -2.17
N THR A 172 0.75 -10.97 -1.26
CA THR A 172 2.13 -10.97 -0.76
C THR A 172 2.47 -12.27 -0.03
N SER A 173 1.58 -12.80 0.81
CA SER A 173 1.80 -14.08 1.49
C SER A 173 1.93 -15.25 0.50
N ILE A 174 1.09 -15.27 -0.55
CA ILE A 174 1.10 -16.30 -1.60
C ILE A 174 2.36 -16.19 -2.47
N VAL A 175 2.62 -15.02 -3.07
CA VAL A 175 3.69 -14.78 -4.05
C VAL A 175 5.08 -14.93 -3.43
N LYS A 176 5.22 -14.64 -2.14
CA LYS A 176 6.49 -14.76 -1.41
C LYS A 176 6.70 -16.14 -0.78
N ASN A 177 5.70 -17.02 -0.88
CA ASN A 177 5.88 -18.42 -0.60
C ASN A 177 6.39 -19.13 -1.86
N ASN A 178 7.44 -19.94 -1.72
CA ASN A 178 8.01 -20.69 -2.85
C ASN A 178 7.30 -22.06 -3.05
N GLU A 179 6.28 -22.34 -2.26
CA GLU A 179 5.52 -23.58 -2.30
C GLU A 179 4.17 -23.35 -2.99
N ASP A 180 3.79 -24.24 -3.90
CA ASP A 180 2.48 -24.22 -4.56
C ASP A 180 1.33 -24.60 -3.60
N LEU A 181 1.64 -25.01 -2.37
CA LEU A 181 0.67 -25.36 -1.34
C LEU A 181 0.96 -24.55 -0.08
N ILE A 182 0.01 -23.72 0.35
CA ILE A 182 0.14 -22.85 1.53
C ILE A 182 -1.00 -23.09 2.52
N SER A 183 -0.71 -23.19 3.81
CA SER A 183 -1.75 -23.36 4.83
C SER A 183 -2.52 -22.05 5.05
N LEU A 184 -3.83 -22.16 5.30
CA LEU A 184 -4.66 -20.99 5.65
C LEU A 184 -4.12 -20.27 6.90
N GLN A 185 -3.60 -21.02 7.87
CA GLN A 185 -2.98 -20.47 9.08
C GLN A 185 -1.77 -19.58 8.75
N ARG A 186 -0.97 -19.96 7.75
CA ARG A 186 0.18 -19.17 7.30
C ARG A 186 -0.28 -17.84 6.69
N ILE A 187 -1.29 -17.87 5.81
CA ILE A 187 -1.87 -16.66 5.20
C ILE A 187 -2.44 -15.74 6.27
N MET A 188 -3.23 -16.27 7.21
CA MET A 188 -3.77 -15.49 8.32
C MET A 188 -2.68 -14.85 9.17
N SER A 189 -1.61 -15.60 9.45
CA SER A 189 -0.48 -15.09 10.22
C SER A 189 0.23 -13.95 9.48
N ASP A 190 0.50 -14.10 8.19
CA ASP A 190 1.16 -13.08 7.39
C ASP A 190 0.27 -11.85 7.16
N TYR A 191 -1.04 -12.04 6.98
CA TYR A 191 -2.02 -10.96 6.92
C TYR A 191 -1.99 -10.10 8.18
N LYS A 192 -2.09 -10.73 9.36
CA LYS A 192 -2.02 -10.05 10.67
C LYS A 192 -0.72 -9.30 10.86
N PHE A 193 0.39 -9.89 10.42
CA PHE A 193 1.69 -9.25 10.49
C PHE A 193 1.77 -8.00 9.59
N LEU A 194 1.33 -8.10 8.34
CA LEU A 194 1.33 -6.99 7.39
C LEU A 194 0.38 -5.87 7.85
N LYS A 195 -0.83 -6.20 8.32
CA LYS A 195 -1.78 -5.26 8.89
C LYS A 195 -1.19 -4.51 10.08
N LYS A 196 -0.52 -5.22 11.01
CA LYS A 196 0.14 -4.60 12.16
C LYS A 196 1.31 -3.71 11.74
N LEU A 197 2.15 -4.16 10.81
CA LEU A 197 3.31 -3.39 10.31
C LEU A 197 2.88 -2.09 9.64
N LEU A 198 1.79 -2.15 8.85
CA LEU A 198 1.30 -1.05 8.03
C LEU A 198 0.10 -0.32 8.67
N TRP A 199 -0.14 -0.53 9.98
CA TRP A 199 -1.23 0.08 10.73
C TRP A 199 -1.22 1.61 10.65
N ASN A 200 -0.01 2.20 10.68
CA ASN A 200 0.17 3.65 10.59
C ASN A 200 0.17 4.18 9.15
N GLU A 201 0.10 3.31 8.14
CA GLU A 201 0.06 3.69 6.72
C GLU A 201 -1.35 3.74 6.15
N PHE A 202 -2.23 2.85 6.60
CA PHE A 202 -3.58 2.69 6.08
C PHE A 202 -4.62 2.79 7.19
N ILE A 203 -5.83 3.18 6.83
CA ILE A 203 -6.96 3.21 7.75
C ILE A 203 -7.69 1.87 7.64
N PHE A 204 -7.78 1.15 8.75
CA PHE A 204 -8.46 -0.13 8.86
C PHE A 204 -9.78 0.03 9.59
N ASP A 205 -10.80 -0.69 9.15
CA ASP A 205 -12.06 -0.80 9.87
C ASP A 205 -11.90 -1.78 11.04
N GLU A 206 -11.97 -1.26 12.27
CA GLU A 206 -11.84 -2.07 13.49
C GLU A 206 -13.05 -2.97 13.74
N HIS A 207 -14.17 -2.72 13.06
CA HIS A 207 -15.38 -3.54 13.19
C HIS A 207 -15.36 -4.79 12.30
N LYS A 208 -14.43 -4.85 11.33
CA LYS A 208 -14.29 -5.99 10.42
C LYS A 208 -13.16 -6.91 10.87
N ASP A 209 -13.49 -8.19 11.05
CA ASP A 209 -12.50 -9.19 11.46
C ASP A 209 -11.54 -9.55 10.30
N ASP A 210 -10.30 -9.87 10.66
CA ASP A 210 -9.27 -10.28 9.71
C ASP A 210 -9.69 -11.54 8.94
N ALA A 211 -10.42 -12.47 9.58
CA ALA A 211 -10.86 -13.70 8.92
C ALA A 211 -11.91 -13.41 7.84
N GLU A 212 -12.77 -12.41 8.04
CA GLU A 212 -13.75 -11.97 7.04
C GLU A 212 -13.06 -11.38 5.82
N ASP A 213 -12.09 -10.48 6.01
CA ASP A 213 -11.29 -9.91 4.93
C ASP A 213 -10.56 -10.99 4.13
N VAL A 214 -9.89 -11.92 4.81
CA VAL A 214 -9.17 -13.01 4.14
C VAL A 214 -10.14 -13.93 3.41
N ASN A 215 -11.25 -14.33 4.01
CA ASN A 215 -12.22 -15.21 3.37
C ASN A 215 -12.85 -14.59 2.11
N GLU A 216 -13.16 -13.29 2.14
CA GLU A 216 -13.66 -12.56 0.97
C GLU A 216 -12.64 -12.59 -0.19
N VAL A 217 -11.37 -12.35 0.12
CA VAL A 217 -10.28 -12.42 -0.85
C VAL A 217 -10.12 -13.85 -1.39
N LEU A 218 -10.10 -14.86 -0.52
CA LEU A 218 -9.94 -16.25 -0.94
C LEU A 218 -11.10 -16.73 -1.82
N THR A 219 -12.32 -16.29 -1.53
CA THR A 219 -13.50 -16.56 -2.36
C THR A 219 -13.30 -15.97 -3.77
N TYR A 220 -12.89 -14.70 -3.86
CA TYR A 220 -12.56 -14.07 -5.14
C TYR A 220 -11.46 -14.84 -5.90
N LEU A 221 -10.38 -15.23 -5.23
CA LEU A 221 -9.28 -15.96 -5.88
C LEU A 221 -9.71 -17.35 -6.37
N HIS A 222 -10.56 -18.04 -5.61
CA HIS A 222 -11.13 -19.32 -6.00
C HIS A 222 -12.02 -19.17 -7.24
N ASP A 223 -12.92 -18.20 -7.25
CA ASP A 223 -13.84 -17.94 -8.38
C ASP A 223 -13.08 -17.54 -9.66
N ARG A 224 -11.96 -16.81 -9.50
CA ARG A 224 -11.05 -16.46 -10.60
C ARG A 224 -10.16 -17.63 -11.06
N LYS A 225 -10.30 -18.81 -10.45
CA LYS A 225 -9.50 -20.04 -10.69
C LYS A 225 -8.01 -19.82 -10.46
N MET A 226 -7.66 -18.95 -9.52
CA MET A 226 -6.26 -18.68 -9.14
C MET A 226 -5.78 -19.65 -8.06
N ILE A 227 -6.69 -20.16 -7.23
CA ILE A 227 -6.41 -21.12 -6.16
C ILE A 227 -7.50 -22.21 -6.12
N THR A 228 -7.18 -23.34 -5.49
CA THR A 228 -8.17 -24.32 -5.01
C THR A 228 -7.91 -24.67 -3.55
N SER A 229 -8.94 -25.02 -2.80
CA SER A 229 -8.81 -25.38 -1.39
C SER A 229 -8.77 -26.90 -1.23
N VAL A 230 -7.84 -27.42 -0.42
CA VAL A 230 -7.74 -28.84 -0.08
C VAL A 230 -7.64 -28.99 1.44
N GLU A 231 -8.38 -29.93 2.00
CA GLU A 231 -8.27 -30.29 3.42
C GLU A 231 -7.31 -31.46 3.58
N ARG A 232 -6.32 -31.33 4.46
CA ARG A 232 -5.36 -32.38 4.83
C ARG A 232 -5.15 -32.36 6.33
N ASP A 233 -5.29 -33.51 6.99
CA ASP A 233 -5.07 -33.67 8.43
C ASP A 233 -5.84 -32.64 9.29
N GLY A 234 -7.09 -32.32 8.90
CA GLY A 234 -7.95 -31.34 9.58
C GLY A 234 -7.51 -29.88 9.41
N GLN A 235 -6.59 -29.59 8.47
CA GLN A 235 -6.14 -28.24 8.13
C GLN A 235 -6.48 -27.91 6.68
N ILE A 236 -6.85 -26.65 6.46
CA ILE A 236 -7.11 -26.10 5.12
C ILE A 236 -5.81 -25.62 4.50
N TYR A 237 -5.51 -26.12 3.32
CA TYR A 237 -4.44 -25.65 2.45
C TYR A 237 -5.00 -25.08 1.16
N LEU A 238 -4.33 -24.08 0.63
CA LEU A 238 -4.61 -23.51 -0.68
C LEU A 238 -3.54 -23.98 -1.66
N GLU A 239 -3.98 -24.63 -2.71
CA GLU A 239 -3.16 -24.99 -3.84
C GLU A 239 -3.19 -23.85 -4.88
N ILE A 240 -2.04 -23.26 -5.15
CA ILE A 240 -1.89 -22.12 -6.05
C ILE A 240 -1.78 -22.65 -7.48
N LYS A 241 -2.68 -22.20 -8.36
CA LYS A 241 -2.64 -22.59 -9.77
C LYS A 241 -1.68 -21.68 -10.53
N GLY A 242 -1.20 -22.13 -11.69
CA GLY A 242 -0.25 -21.35 -12.51
C GLY A 242 -0.74 -19.94 -12.87
N LYS A 243 -2.07 -19.74 -12.98
CA LYS A 243 -2.69 -18.41 -13.13
C LYS A 243 -2.49 -17.53 -11.88
N GLY A 244 -2.63 -18.10 -10.68
CA GLY A 244 -2.43 -17.38 -9.42
C GLY A 244 -0.99 -16.85 -9.28
N ASN A 245 0.02 -17.69 -9.54
CA ASN A 245 1.43 -17.28 -9.46
C ASN A 245 1.75 -16.05 -10.31
N LYS A 246 1.21 -15.98 -11.55
CA LYS A 246 1.44 -14.84 -12.45
C LYS A 246 0.58 -13.63 -12.09
N LYS A 247 -0.71 -13.84 -11.85
CA LYS A 247 -1.70 -12.75 -11.74
C LYS A 247 -1.74 -12.09 -10.35
N LEU A 248 -1.22 -12.74 -9.31
CA LEU A 248 -1.14 -12.15 -7.97
C LEU A 248 0.06 -11.21 -7.79
N LYS A 249 1.11 -11.35 -8.61
CA LYS A 249 2.33 -10.55 -8.49
C LYS A 249 2.07 -9.03 -8.55
N PRO A 250 1.28 -8.51 -9.50
CA PRO A 250 0.96 -7.07 -9.55
C PRO A 250 0.26 -6.56 -8.29
N PHE A 251 -0.62 -7.36 -7.67
CA PHE A 251 -1.29 -6.98 -6.41
C PHE A 251 -0.33 -6.94 -5.22
N ALA A 252 0.55 -7.95 -5.08
CA ALA A 252 1.59 -7.96 -4.05
C ALA A 252 2.53 -6.74 -4.20
N ASP A 253 2.80 -6.34 -5.44
CA ASP A 253 3.68 -5.23 -5.77
C ASP A 253 3.12 -3.85 -5.40
N LEU A 254 1.80 -3.69 -5.20
CA LEU A 254 1.20 -2.40 -4.85
C LEU A 254 1.65 -1.86 -3.49
N ILE A 255 2.03 -2.76 -2.57
CA ILE A 255 2.49 -2.41 -1.22
C ILE A 255 4.00 -2.55 -1.03
N HIS A 256 4.73 -2.98 -2.05
CA HIS A 256 6.14 -3.37 -1.90
C HIS A 256 7.03 -2.21 -1.45
N ASN A 257 6.74 -0.99 -1.91
CA ASN A 257 7.47 0.21 -1.49
C ASN A 257 7.35 0.47 0.02
N TYR A 258 6.22 0.18 0.66
CA TYR A 258 6.05 0.34 2.10
C TYR A 258 6.84 -0.72 2.89
N LEU A 259 6.95 -1.94 2.34
CA LEU A 259 7.78 -2.99 2.92
C LEU A 259 9.27 -2.63 2.83
N GLU A 260 9.70 -2.06 1.70
CA GLU A 260 11.06 -1.54 1.53
C GLU A 260 11.33 -0.35 2.46
N SER A 261 10.38 0.58 2.63
CA SER A 261 10.50 1.66 3.62
C SER A 261 10.70 1.08 5.03
N SER A 262 9.90 0.08 5.39
CA SER A 262 10.01 -0.62 6.67
C SER A 262 11.38 -1.27 6.85
N TRP A 263 11.89 -1.90 5.80
CA TRP A 263 13.20 -2.54 5.80
C TRP A 263 14.34 -1.54 6.02
N ILE A 264 14.31 -0.39 5.35
CA ILE A 264 15.30 0.67 5.48
C ILE A 264 15.35 1.17 6.93
N VAL A 265 14.19 1.44 7.54
CA VAL A 265 14.11 1.92 8.93
C VAL A 265 14.59 0.85 9.92
N ILE A 266 14.16 -0.41 9.78
CA ILE A 266 14.61 -1.51 10.63
C ILE A 266 16.13 -1.69 10.53
N ARG A 267 16.70 -1.60 9.32
CA ARG A 267 18.15 -1.65 9.11
C ARG A 267 18.87 -0.46 9.74
N SER A 268 18.27 0.72 9.69
CA SER A 268 18.81 1.95 10.28
C SER A 268 18.91 1.89 11.80
N CYS A 269 18.17 1.01 12.48
CA CYS A 269 18.24 0.80 13.92
C CYS A 269 19.65 0.41 14.39
N LEU A 270 20.51 -0.10 13.49
CA LEU A 270 21.94 -0.29 13.76
C LEU A 270 22.66 1.00 14.18
N TYR A 271 22.20 2.17 13.74
CA TYR A 271 22.74 3.46 14.16
C TYR A 271 22.45 3.79 15.63
N LEU A 272 21.41 3.19 16.21
CA LEU A 272 21.00 3.40 17.60
C LEU A 272 21.74 2.47 18.58
N LYS A 273 22.56 1.53 18.10
CA LYS A 273 23.31 0.58 18.97
C LYS A 273 24.33 1.23 19.89
N LYS A 274 24.88 2.38 19.49
CA LYS A 274 25.97 3.05 20.23
C LYS A 274 25.43 4.12 21.17
N ASN A 275 24.64 5.04 20.63
CA ASN A 275 24.10 6.19 21.35
C ASN A 275 22.67 6.48 20.89
N PRO A 276 21.83 7.07 21.75
CA PRO A 276 20.56 7.65 21.32
C PRO A 276 20.78 8.68 20.21
N LEU A 277 19.82 8.80 19.29
CA LEU A 277 19.84 9.80 18.23
C LEU A 277 18.58 10.65 18.26
N ALA A 278 18.74 11.97 18.13
CA ALA A 278 17.63 12.87 17.91
C ALA A 278 16.84 12.47 16.66
N LYS A 279 15.51 12.57 16.70
CA LYS A 279 14.59 12.19 15.60
C LYS A 279 15.04 12.75 14.26
N LYS A 280 15.40 14.04 14.23
CA LYS A 280 15.84 14.74 13.01
C LYS A 280 17.13 14.15 12.44
N ASP A 281 18.09 13.84 13.30
CA ASP A 281 19.39 13.31 12.86
C ASP A 281 19.29 11.84 12.45
N TRP A 282 18.45 11.06 13.14
CA TRP A 282 18.19 9.68 12.73
C TRP A 282 17.48 9.64 11.38
N LEU A 283 16.47 10.47 11.14
CA LEU A 283 15.80 10.56 9.85
C LEU A 283 16.75 10.90 8.70
N LYS A 284 17.71 11.82 8.90
CA LYS A 284 18.75 12.10 7.89
C LYS A 284 19.59 10.86 7.57
N LYS A 285 19.95 10.07 8.59
CA LYS A 285 20.69 8.81 8.40
C LYS A 285 19.84 7.74 7.71
N ILE A 286 18.54 7.67 7.99
CA ILE A 286 17.59 6.77 7.34
C ILE A 286 17.51 7.12 5.84
N MET A 287 17.31 8.39 5.48
CA MET A 287 17.30 8.84 4.09
C MET A 287 18.58 8.46 3.35
N ALA A 288 19.75 8.80 3.91
CA ALA A 288 21.05 8.47 3.32
C ALA A 288 21.33 6.95 3.27
N LEU A 289 20.71 6.14 4.13
CA LEU A 289 20.76 4.69 4.04
C LEU A 289 19.87 4.20 2.88
N GLY A 290 18.63 4.69 2.78
CA GLY A 290 17.72 4.38 1.69
C GLY A 290 18.31 4.69 0.32
N ASP A 291 18.91 5.88 0.14
CA ASP A 291 19.60 6.26 -1.10
C ASP A 291 20.73 5.28 -1.48
N ARG A 292 21.51 4.83 -0.50
CA ARG A 292 22.58 3.86 -0.73
C ARG A 292 22.05 2.47 -1.05
N MET A 293 20.96 2.05 -0.40
CA MET A 293 20.32 0.76 -0.66
C MET A 293 19.68 0.73 -2.05
N TYR A 294 19.03 1.83 -2.46
CA TYR A 294 18.48 1.97 -3.82
C TYR A 294 19.58 1.92 -4.88
N LYS A 295 20.66 2.70 -4.74
CA LYS A 295 21.79 2.69 -5.67
C LYS A 295 22.49 1.33 -5.79
N LYS A 296 22.38 0.47 -4.77
CA LYS A 296 22.91 -0.90 -4.78
C LYS A 296 21.94 -1.94 -5.35
N GLY A 297 20.68 -1.57 -5.58
CA GLY A 297 19.61 -2.52 -5.93
C GLY A 297 19.13 -3.38 -4.76
N GLU A 298 19.46 -3.03 -3.51
CA GLU A 298 18.87 -3.67 -2.30
C GLU A 298 17.44 -3.18 -2.05
N VAL A 299 17.11 -2.00 -2.59
CA VAL A 299 15.77 -1.42 -2.68
C VAL A 299 15.52 -1.14 -4.15
N LEU A 300 14.38 -1.58 -4.66
CA LEU A 300 14.03 -1.55 -6.08
C LEU A 300 13.25 -0.30 -6.45
N ARG A 301 12.54 0.30 -5.48
CA ARG A 301 11.60 1.38 -5.74
C ARG A 301 12.07 2.70 -5.14
N PRO A 302 12.22 3.77 -5.93
CA PRO A 302 12.59 5.07 -5.38
C PRO A 302 11.50 5.63 -4.45
N GLU A 303 10.23 5.28 -4.65
CA GLU A 303 9.13 5.67 -3.77
C GLU A 303 9.22 5.08 -2.34
N ALA A 304 10.07 4.07 -2.11
CA ALA A 304 10.35 3.57 -0.76
C ALA A 304 11.17 4.58 0.07
N ILE A 305 11.84 5.54 -0.57
CA ILE A 305 12.60 6.61 0.08
C ILE A 305 11.66 7.77 0.44
N SER A 306 10.77 7.50 1.40
CA SER A 306 9.68 8.38 1.80
C SER A 306 9.78 8.73 3.29
N GLN A 307 9.98 10.01 3.60
CA GLN A 307 10.02 10.49 4.99
C GLN A 307 8.70 10.20 5.74
N PRO A 308 7.49 10.42 5.17
CA PRO A 308 6.24 9.99 5.79
C PRO A 308 6.23 8.50 6.16
N ASN A 309 6.60 7.62 5.24
CA ASN A 309 6.61 6.17 5.50
C ASN A 309 7.60 5.83 6.63
N TYR A 310 8.77 6.48 6.64
CA TYR A 310 9.74 6.25 7.71
C TYR A 310 9.23 6.65 9.08
N LEU A 311 8.47 7.75 9.17
CA LEU A 311 7.86 8.19 10.42
C LEU A 311 6.84 7.18 10.94
N ASN A 312 6.01 6.63 10.05
CA ASN A 312 5.01 5.62 10.39
C ASN A 312 5.66 4.33 10.90
N VAL A 313 6.77 3.91 10.29
CA VAL A 313 7.54 2.75 10.77
C VAL A 313 8.20 3.03 12.12
N ILE A 314 8.69 4.25 12.37
CA ILE A 314 9.24 4.63 13.68
C ILE A 314 8.15 4.51 14.76
N ILE A 315 6.93 4.99 14.50
CA ILE A 315 5.80 4.84 15.42
C ILE A 315 5.53 3.35 15.68
N PHE A 316 5.47 2.53 14.63
CA PHE A 316 5.28 1.08 14.78
C PHE A 316 6.37 0.43 15.66
N LEU A 317 7.64 0.81 15.48
CA LEU A 317 8.75 0.27 16.28
C LEU A 317 8.66 0.71 17.75
N GLU A 318 8.19 1.93 18.02
CA GLU A 318 7.97 2.45 19.37
C GLU A 318 6.81 1.71 20.05
N ASP A 319 5.67 1.55 19.37
CA ASP A 319 4.50 0.80 19.86
C ASP A 319 4.84 -0.68 20.12
N ALA A 320 5.70 -1.25 19.28
CA ALA A 320 6.22 -2.60 19.44
C ALA A 320 7.31 -2.72 20.53
N LYS A 321 7.67 -1.61 21.21
CA LYS A 321 8.71 -1.54 22.24
C LYS A 321 10.08 -2.03 21.75
N LEU A 322 10.36 -1.86 20.47
CA LEU A 322 11.66 -2.18 19.85
C LEU A 322 12.63 -1.00 19.91
N ILE A 323 12.07 0.21 19.98
CA ILE A 323 12.77 1.45 20.31
C ILE A 323 12.00 2.19 21.41
N THR A 324 12.66 3.13 22.09
CA THR A 324 12.00 4.01 23.07
C THR A 324 12.36 5.47 22.79
N ALA A 325 11.37 6.36 22.93
CA ALA A 325 11.58 7.80 22.92
C ALA A 325 12.11 8.31 24.26
N ILE A 326 13.17 9.11 24.21
CA ILE A 326 13.73 9.89 25.31
C ILE A 326 13.36 11.35 25.05
N LYS A 327 12.58 11.94 25.96
CA LYS A 327 12.17 13.35 25.88
C LYS A 327 13.10 14.17 26.78
N ASP A 328 13.80 15.14 26.21
CA ASP A 328 14.56 16.12 27.00
C ASP A 328 13.61 17.26 27.41
N GLU A 329 13.34 17.38 28.71
CA GLU A 329 12.46 18.40 29.26
C GLU A 329 13.15 19.76 29.43
N LYS A 330 14.48 19.85 29.23
CA LYS A 330 15.26 21.05 29.54
C LYS A 330 15.36 22.08 28.41
N ILE A 331 14.83 21.78 27.21
CA ILE A 331 14.89 22.69 26.06
C ILE A 331 13.46 23.06 25.65
N ASP A 332 13.19 24.35 25.43
CA ASP A 332 11.92 24.92 24.97
C ASP A 332 11.38 24.28 23.67
N LYS A 333 12.24 23.52 22.98
CA LYS A 333 11.89 22.55 21.95
C LYS A 333 11.99 21.15 22.55
N LYS A 334 10.84 20.49 22.72
CA LYS A 334 10.72 19.05 23.03
C LYS A 334 11.41 18.21 21.94
N GLU A 335 12.73 18.09 22.00
CA GLU A 335 13.51 17.27 21.09
C GLU A 335 13.42 15.82 21.56
N VAL A 336 12.86 14.95 20.70
CA VAL A 336 12.73 13.52 20.97
C VAL A 336 13.93 12.79 20.40
N SER A 337 14.61 12.03 21.23
CA SER A 337 15.67 11.11 20.82
C SER A 337 15.20 9.66 20.92
N TYR A 338 15.73 8.77 20.10
CA TYR A 338 15.40 7.34 20.14
C TYR A 338 16.61 6.50 20.52
N THR A 339 16.36 5.40 21.24
CA THR A 339 17.34 4.35 21.53
C THR A 339 16.72 2.97 21.34
N LEU A 340 17.54 1.94 21.16
CA LEU A 340 17.08 0.55 21.15
C LEU A 340 16.67 0.09 22.55
N THR A 341 15.67 -0.77 22.62
CA THR A 341 15.32 -1.52 23.83
C THR A 341 16.16 -2.81 23.95
N GLU A 342 15.94 -3.56 25.03
CA GLU A 342 16.58 -4.86 25.24
C GLU A 342 16.00 -5.99 24.38
N ASN A 343 14.91 -5.74 23.64
CA ASN A 343 14.15 -6.72 22.84
C ASN A 343 14.86 -7.12 21.53
N ARG A 344 16.14 -7.49 21.61
CA ARG A 344 16.98 -7.84 20.45
C ARG A 344 16.48 -9.07 19.70
N ALA A 345 15.92 -10.05 20.42
CA ALA A 345 15.35 -11.25 19.80
C ALA A 345 14.11 -10.93 18.96
N GLU A 346 13.21 -10.10 19.47
CA GLU A 346 12.01 -9.67 18.75
C GLU A 346 12.35 -8.82 17.53
N MET A 347 13.35 -7.93 17.63
CA MET A 347 13.88 -7.18 16.49
C MET A 347 14.40 -8.12 15.38
N GLU A 348 15.10 -9.20 15.75
CA GLU A 348 15.58 -10.19 14.78
C GLU A 348 14.44 -10.99 14.16
N VAL A 349 13.41 -11.36 14.94
CA VAL A 349 12.19 -12.01 14.44
C VAL A 349 11.47 -11.11 13.43
N LEU A 350 11.28 -9.82 13.76
CA LEU A 350 10.70 -8.83 12.86
C LEU A 350 11.50 -8.72 11.56
N ARG A 351 12.83 -8.58 11.67
CA ARG A 351 13.73 -8.47 10.53
C ARG A 351 13.63 -9.67 9.61
N ARG A 352 13.69 -10.90 10.15
CA ARG A 352 13.60 -12.14 9.36
C ARG A 352 12.23 -12.28 8.71
N ARG A 353 11.17 -11.91 9.43
CA ARG A 353 9.80 -12.02 8.92
C ARG A 353 9.53 -11.04 7.78
N LEU A 354 9.95 -9.79 7.93
CA LEU A 354 9.84 -8.79 6.86
C LEU A 354 10.68 -9.20 5.64
N PHE A 355 11.91 -9.67 5.85
CA PHE A 355 12.78 -10.10 4.74
C PHE A 355 12.16 -11.23 3.90
N LYS A 356 11.38 -12.13 4.51
CA LYS A 356 10.67 -13.18 3.78
C LYS A 356 9.52 -12.67 2.91
N LEU A 357 8.99 -11.49 3.19
CA LEU A 357 7.87 -10.87 2.46
C LEU A 357 8.33 -9.79 1.47
N LEU A 358 9.63 -9.47 1.46
CA LEU A 358 10.29 -8.64 0.43
C LEU A 358 10.65 -9.46 -0.80
#